data_AF-A0A2J5P168-F1
#
_entry.id   AF-A0A2J5P168-F1
#
_cell.length_a   1.000
_cell.length_b   1.000
_cell.length_c   1.000
_cell.angle_alpha   90.00
_cell.angle_beta   90.00
_cell.angle_gamma   90.00
#
_symmetry.space_group_name_H-M   'P 1'
#
loop_
_entity.id
_entity.type
_entity.pdbx_description
1 polymer ?
#
loop_
_entity_poly.entity_id
_entity_poly.type
_entity_poly.pdbx_seq_one_letter_code
_entity_poly.pdbx_strand_id
1 'polypeptide(L)'
;MWNQPATEVAIPLGLAATDELLMTVSQLSGKPIADALTLERGRLVDMMLDSHTWLHGKKFGLYGDPDFVMGLTRFLLELGCEPTVILSHNANKRWQKAMKKMLDASPYGRDSEVFINCDLWHFRSLMFTRQPDFMIGNSYGKFIQRDTLAKGKAFEVPLIRLGFPLFDRHHLHRQTTWGYEGAMNIVTTLVNAVLEKLDSDTSQLGKTDYSFDLVR
;
A
#
# COMPACT_ATOMS: atom_id res chain seq x y z
N MET A 1 -13.39 -8.87 32.05
CA MET A 1 -12.34 -8.49 33.02
C MET A 1 -12.34 -7.00 33.30
N TRP A 2 -12.38 -6.10 32.31
CA TRP A 2 -12.31 -4.64 32.55
C TRP A 2 -13.63 -3.88 32.35
N ASN A 3 -14.70 -4.55 31.90
CA ASN A 3 -16.02 -3.95 31.68
C ASN A 3 -16.00 -2.70 30.77
N GLN A 4 -14.97 -2.57 29.94
CA GLN A 4 -14.85 -1.51 28.94
C GLN A 4 -15.61 -1.89 27.66
N PRO A 5 -16.09 -0.91 26.87
CA PRO A 5 -16.85 -1.20 25.65
C PRO A 5 -16.05 -1.92 24.56
N ALA A 6 -14.72 -1.74 24.53
CA ALA A 6 -13.86 -2.21 23.43
C ALA A 6 -14.41 -1.80 22.05
N THR A 7 -14.75 -0.51 21.92
CA THR A 7 -15.32 0.06 20.70
C THR A 7 -14.52 -0.37 19.47
N GLU A 8 -15.19 -0.94 18.49
CA GLU A 8 -14.57 -1.42 17.26
C GLU A 8 -13.95 -0.25 16.50
N VAL A 9 -12.67 -0.39 16.15
CA VAL A 9 -11.92 0.55 15.32
C VAL A 9 -11.09 -0.24 14.31
N ALA A 10 -10.98 0.29 13.10
CA ALA A 10 -10.03 -0.22 12.12
C ALA A 10 -8.60 0.14 12.51
N ILE A 11 -7.62 -0.55 11.92
CA ILE A 11 -6.22 -0.07 11.95
C ILE A 11 -6.16 1.34 11.34
N PRO A 12 -5.55 2.34 12.00
CA PRO A 12 -5.56 3.72 11.54
C PRO A 12 -4.50 3.95 10.45
N LEU A 13 -4.64 3.26 9.32
CA LEU A 13 -3.79 3.38 8.13
C LEU A 13 -4.62 3.96 6.98
N GLY A 14 -4.19 5.11 6.46
CA GLY A 14 -4.89 5.82 5.39
C GLY A 14 -5.75 6.98 5.88
N LEU A 15 -6.46 7.62 4.95
CA LEU A 15 -7.22 8.83 5.25
C LEU A 15 -8.46 8.51 6.09
N ALA A 16 -9.33 7.65 5.59
CA ALA A 16 -10.62 7.43 6.22
C ALA A 16 -10.52 6.64 7.53
N ALA A 17 -9.57 5.69 7.63
CA ALA A 17 -9.34 4.96 8.87
C ALA A 17 -8.76 5.85 9.99
N THR A 18 -7.96 6.85 9.63
CA THR A 18 -7.49 7.86 10.60
C THR A 18 -8.62 8.78 11.02
N ASP A 19 -9.47 9.22 10.08
CA ASP A 19 -10.68 9.99 10.39
C ASP A 19 -11.58 9.23 11.38
N GLU A 20 -11.84 7.94 11.12
CA GLU A 20 -12.63 7.06 11.99
C GLU A 20 -12.05 6.99 13.41
N LEU A 21 -10.74 6.77 13.54
CA LEU A 21 -10.08 6.74 14.85
C LEU A 21 -10.29 8.06 15.61
N LEU A 22 -10.02 9.20 14.97
CA LEU A 22 -10.13 10.51 15.62
C LEU A 22 -11.57 10.84 16.00
N MET A 23 -12.54 10.49 15.15
CA MET A 23 -13.97 10.62 15.47
C MET A 23 -14.37 9.75 16.66
N THR A 24 -13.93 8.48 16.71
CA THR A 24 -14.21 7.60 17.84
C THR A 24 -13.59 8.13 19.14
N VAL A 25 -12.34 8.60 19.10
CA VAL A 25 -11.68 9.21 20.27
C VAL A 25 -12.41 10.48 20.72
N SER A 26 -12.86 11.31 19.77
CA SER A 26 -13.65 12.51 20.07
C SER A 26 -14.97 12.16 20.77
N GLN A 27 -15.71 11.18 20.25
CA GLN A 27 -16.98 10.72 20.84
C GLN A 27 -16.80 10.16 22.26
N LEU A 28 -15.76 9.34 22.48
CA LEU A 28 -15.50 8.72 23.78
C LEU A 28 -14.99 9.70 24.83
N SER A 29 -14.27 10.75 24.41
CA SER A 29 -13.67 11.73 25.32
C SER A 29 -14.49 13.01 25.51
N GLY A 30 -15.44 13.28 24.63
CA GLY A 30 -16.16 14.56 24.54
C GLY A 30 -15.29 15.74 24.10
N LYS A 31 -14.04 15.49 23.67
CA LYS A 31 -13.12 16.53 23.21
C LYS A 31 -13.25 16.72 21.69
N PRO A 32 -13.23 17.96 21.18
CA PRO A 32 -13.19 18.20 19.75
C PRO A 32 -11.84 17.71 19.17
N ILE A 33 -11.85 17.33 17.89
CA ILE A 33 -10.62 17.07 17.14
C ILE A 33 -9.87 18.40 17.00
N ALA A 34 -8.56 18.40 17.28
CA ALA A 34 -7.75 19.61 17.25
C ALA A 34 -7.57 20.14 15.81
N ASP A 35 -7.62 21.47 15.63
CA ASP A 35 -7.47 22.13 14.31
C ASP A 35 -6.16 21.75 13.60
N ALA A 36 -5.09 21.48 14.35
CA ALA A 36 -3.81 21.02 13.81
C ALA A 36 -3.94 19.66 13.08
N LEU A 37 -4.78 18.75 13.56
CA LEU A 37 -5.06 17.47 12.91
C LEU A 37 -5.93 17.65 11.68
N THR A 38 -6.88 18.60 11.71
CA THR A 38 -7.66 18.97 10.53
C THR A 38 -6.77 19.56 9.43
N LEU A 39 -5.78 20.37 9.80
CA LEU A 39 -4.77 20.89 8.86
C LEU A 39 -3.88 19.77 8.29
N GLU A 40 -3.41 18.84 9.13
CA GLU A 40 -2.62 17.68 8.71
C GLU A 40 -3.40 16.79 7.73
N ARG A 41 -4.67 16.52 8.03
CA ARG A 41 -5.60 15.84 7.13
C ARG A 41 -5.71 16.55 5.78
N GLY A 42 -5.85 17.88 5.79
CA GLY A 42 -5.91 18.70 4.57
C GLY A 42 -4.66 18.56 3.71
N ARG A 43 -3.46 18.58 4.32
CA ARG A 43 -2.19 18.37 3.63
C ARG A 43 -2.06 16.98 3.02
N LEU A 44 -2.60 15.95 3.67
CA LEU A 44 -2.62 14.61 3.10
C LEU A 44 -3.51 14.58 1.84
N VAL A 45 -4.71 15.16 1.91
CA VAL A 45 -5.63 15.23 0.77
C VAL A 45 -5.01 16.01 -0.39
N ASP A 46 -4.31 17.10 -0.11
CA ASP A 46 -3.55 17.88 -1.10
C ASP A 46 -2.50 17.01 -1.81
N MET A 47 -1.67 16.27 -1.06
CA MET A 47 -0.69 15.32 -1.63
C MET A 47 -1.34 14.21 -2.46
N MET A 48 -2.50 13.70 -2.02
CA MET A 48 -3.27 12.70 -2.77
C MET A 48 -3.73 13.26 -4.11
N LEU A 49 -4.20 14.51 -4.14
CA LEU A 49 -4.61 15.21 -5.36
C LEU A 49 -3.42 15.49 -6.28
N ASP A 50 -2.28 15.91 -5.76
CA ASP A 50 -1.09 16.20 -6.58
C ASP A 50 -0.51 14.94 -7.23
N SER A 51 -0.56 13.80 -6.53
CA SER A 51 0.05 12.54 -6.97
C SER A 51 -0.90 11.59 -7.70
N HIS A 52 -2.19 11.90 -7.79
CA HIS A 52 -3.21 10.94 -8.24
C HIS A 52 -3.00 10.44 -9.67
N THR A 53 -2.51 11.28 -10.58
CA THR A 53 -2.32 10.93 -12.00
C THR A 53 -1.32 9.79 -12.19
N TRP A 54 -0.28 9.76 -11.35
CA TRP A 54 0.75 8.73 -11.37
C TRP A 54 0.33 7.45 -10.65
N LEU A 55 -0.52 7.56 -9.63
CA LEU A 55 -0.99 6.44 -8.82
C LEU A 55 -2.22 5.73 -9.41
N HIS A 56 -3.11 6.46 -10.09
CA HIS A 56 -4.36 5.93 -10.62
C HIS A 56 -4.14 4.70 -11.49
N GLY A 57 -4.89 3.63 -11.19
CA GLY A 57 -4.85 2.36 -11.93
C GLY A 57 -3.57 1.54 -11.76
N LYS A 58 -2.61 1.97 -10.92
CA LYS A 58 -1.41 1.17 -10.66
C LYS A 58 -1.77 -0.11 -9.90
N LYS A 59 -1.24 -1.23 -10.38
CA LYS A 59 -1.51 -2.57 -9.86
C LYS A 59 -0.46 -2.97 -8.84
N PHE A 60 -0.92 -3.48 -7.70
CA PHE A 60 -0.05 -3.89 -6.60
C PHE A 60 -0.29 -5.33 -6.17
N GLY A 61 0.79 -6.08 -6.07
CA GLY A 61 0.85 -7.25 -5.19
C GLY A 61 1.29 -6.83 -3.78
N LEU A 62 0.64 -7.29 -2.72
CA LEU A 62 1.08 -6.96 -1.36
C LEU A 62 0.94 -8.12 -0.39
N TYR A 63 1.83 -8.16 0.59
CA TYR A 63 1.77 -9.13 1.67
C TYR A 63 2.24 -8.61 3.03
N GLY A 64 1.82 -9.30 4.09
CA GLY A 64 2.18 -9.00 5.48
C GLY A 64 1.19 -9.58 6.48
N ASP A 65 1.23 -9.05 7.71
CA ASP A 65 0.29 -9.42 8.77
C ASP A 65 -1.14 -8.90 8.47
N PRO A 66 -2.18 -9.54 9.02
CA PRO A 66 -3.56 -9.35 8.56
C PRO A 66 -4.05 -7.90 8.68
N ASP A 67 -3.81 -7.25 9.82
CA ASP A 67 -4.25 -5.86 10.03
C ASP A 67 -3.49 -4.90 9.11
N PHE A 68 -2.17 -5.06 8.98
CA PHE A 68 -1.36 -4.24 8.07
C PHE A 68 -1.84 -4.37 6.61
N VAL A 69 -2.04 -5.59 6.14
CA VAL A 69 -2.51 -5.85 4.77
C VAL A 69 -3.89 -5.27 4.54
N MET A 70 -4.82 -5.42 5.49
CA MET A 70 -6.16 -4.84 5.37
C MET A 70 -6.12 -3.32 5.32
N GLY A 71 -5.37 -2.67 6.21
CA GLY A 71 -5.19 -1.23 6.21
C GLY A 71 -4.57 -0.73 4.89
N LEU A 72 -3.49 -1.37 4.44
CA LEU A 72 -2.80 -0.96 3.22
C LEU A 72 -3.67 -1.18 1.97
N THR A 73 -4.39 -2.31 1.88
CA THR A 73 -5.37 -2.52 0.81
C THR A 73 -6.43 -1.43 0.82
N ARG A 74 -7.02 -1.11 1.99
CA ARG A 74 -8.00 -0.02 2.11
C ARG A 74 -7.45 1.29 1.56
N PHE A 75 -6.24 1.67 1.95
CA PHE A 75 -5.64 2.93 1.52
C PHE A 75 -5.27 2.95 0.04
N LEU A 76 -4.81 1.82 -0.53
CA LEU A 76 -4.60 1.71 -1.98
C LEU A 76 -5.89 1.97 -2.76
N LEU A 77 -7.03 1.45 -2.30
CA LEU A 77 -8.33 1.73 -2.92
C LEU A 77 -8.72 3.21 -2.81
N GLU A 78 -8.42 3.87 -1.67
CA GLU A 78 -8.63 5.31 -1.47
C GLU A 78 -7.79 6.17 -2.44
N LEU A 79 -6.61 5.69 -2.84
CA LEU A 79 -5.71 6.35 -3.81
C LEU A 79 -6.07 6.06 -5.28
N GLY A 80 -7.08 5.22 -5.54
CA GLY A 80 -7.42 4.78 -6.89
C GLY A 80 -6.42 3.78 -7.49
N CYS A 81 -5.64 3.09 -6.65
CA CYS A 81 -4.78 1.99 -7.02
C CYS A 81 -5.54 0.65 -6.99
N GLU A 82 -5.03 -0.36 -7.69
CA GLU A 82 -5.62 -1.70 -7.78
C GLU A 82 -4.78 -2.73 -7.01
N PRO A 83 -5.17 -3.14 -5.79
CA PRO A 83 -4.48 -4.19 -5.03
C PRO A 83 -4.81 -5.60 -5.56
N THR A 84 -4.33 -5.92 -6.77
CA THR A 84 -4.72 -7.11 -7.53
C THR A 84 -4.32 -8.44 -6.88
N VAL A 85 -3.22 -8.48 -6.13
CA VAL A 85 -2.75 -9.71 -5.45
C VAL A 85 -2.52 -9.43 -3.97
N ILE A 86 -3.38 -9.94 -3.10
CA ILE A 86 -3.33 -9.66 -1.66
C ILE A 86 -3.06 -10.95 -0.90
N LEU A 87 -1.92 -11.05 -0.20
CA LEU A 87 -1.54 -12.26 0.53
C LEU A 87 -1.29 -11.98 2.01
N SER A 88 -1.88 -12.79 2.89
CA SER A 88 -1.50 -12.80 4.30
C SER A 88 -1.41 -14.24 4.80
N HIS A 89 -0.18 -14.71 5.05
CA HIS A 89 0.09 -16.11 5.40
C HIS A 89 -0.68 -16.52 6.66
N ASN A 90 -0.64 -15.68 7.68
CA ASN A 90 -1.19 -15.91 9.02
C ASN A 90 -2.62 -15.40 9.21
N ALA A 91 -3.29 -14.96 8.14
CA ALA A 91 -4.71 -14.57 8.22
C ALA A 91 -5.65 -15.79 8.25
N ASN A 92 -6.89 -15.55 8.68
CA ASN A 92 -7.93 -16.56 8.78
C ASN A 92 -9.10 -16.29 7.82
N LYS A 93 -10.03 -17.25 7.70
CA LYS A 93 -11.20 -17.14 6.81
C LYS A 93 -12.13 -15.98 7.15
N ARG A 94 -12.22 -15.58 8.42
CA ARG A 94 -13.05 -14.42 8.85
C ARG A 94 -12.46 -13.12 8.29
N TRP A 95 -11.14 -12.96 8.41
CA TRP A 95 -10.42 -11.83 7.82
C TRP A 95 -10.58 -11.81 6.28
N GLN A 96 -10.42 -12.96 5.62
CA GLN A 96 -10.58 -13.03 4.16
C GLN A 96 -11.99 -12.61 3.70
N LYS A 97 -13.04 -12.96 4.45
CA LYS A 97 -14.41 -12.52 4.15
C LYS A 97 -14.58 -11.00 4.31
N ALA A 98 -13.96 -10.40 5.33
CA ALA A 98 -13.96 -8.95 5.52
C ALA A 98 -13.22 -8.22 4.38
N MET A 99 -12.07 -8.75 3.95
CA MET A 99 -11.32 -8.23 2.80
C MET A 99 -12.16 -8.25 1.53
N LYS A 100 -12.82 -9.37 1.22
CA LYS A 100 -13.70 -9.47 0.04
C LYS A 100 -14.82 -8.43 0.07
N LYS A 101 -15.50 -8.29 1.21
CA LYS A 101 -16.55 -7.26 1.38
C LYS A 101 -16.02 -5.84 1.10
N MET A 102 -14.82 -5.52 1.58
CA MET A 102 -14.19 -4.22 1.35
C MET A 102 -13.85 -4.02 -0.14
N LEU A 103 -13.31 -5.04 -0.80
CA LEU A 103 -12.96 -5.01 -2.22
C LEU A 103 -14.19 -4.86 -3.11
N ASP A 104 -15.26 -5.62 -2.82
CA ASP A 104 -16.53 -5.57 -3.56
C ASP A 104 -17.20 -4.19 -3.49
N ALA A 105 -16.91 -3.41 -2.44
CA ALA A 105 -17.45 -2.06 -2.26
C ALA A 105 -16.67 -0.98 -3.03
N SER A 106 -15.53 -1.30 -3.64
CA SER A 106 -14.69 -0.35 -4.38
C SER A 106 -14.59 -0.73 -5.86
N PRO A 107 -14.71 0.23 -6.80
CA PRO A 107 -14.46 -0.07 -8.22
C PRO A 107 -13.02 -0.54 -8.48
N TYR A 108 -12.07 -0.11 -7.65
CA TYR A 108 -10.66 -0.49 -7.75
C TYR A 108 -10.36 -1.88 -7.16
N GLY A 109 -11.35 -2.51 -6.51
CA GLY A 109 -11.23 -3.85 -5.94
C GLY A 109 -11.63 -4.99 -6.90
N ARG A 110 -12.13 -4.68 -8.10
CA ARG A 110 -12.76 -5.67 -9.00
C ARG A 110 -11.87 -6.84 -9.39
N ASP A 111 -10.60 -6.56 -9.69
CA ASP A 111 -9.62 -7.56 -10.13
C ASP A 111 -8.73 -8.06 -8.98
N SER A 112 -9.16 -7.86 -7.73
CA SER A 112 -8.38 -8.21 -6.54
C SER A 112 -8.65 -9.64 -6.06
N GLU A 113 -7.58 -10.39 -5.82
CA GLU A 113 -7.63 -11.74 -5.26
C GLU A 113 -6.95 -11.80 -3.89
N VAL A 114 -7.63 -12.40 -2.89
CA VAL A 114 -7.15 -12.51 -1.51
C VAL A 114 -6.73 -13.94 -1.17
N PHE A 115 -5.47 -14.11 -0.80
CA PHE A 115 -4.82 -15.38 -0.46
C PHE A 115 -4.48 -15.45 1.02
N ILE A 116 -4.93 -16.50 1.70
CA ILE A 116 -4.61 -16.81 3.11
C ILE A 116 -3.96 -18.19 3.19
N ASN A 117 -3.13 -18.44 4.22
CA ASN A 117 -2.36 -19.69 4.35
C ASN A 117 -1.52 -20.03 3.11
N CYS A 118 -1.07 -18.99 2.41
CA CYS A 118 -0.13 -19.09 1.29
C CYS A 118 1.18 -18.40 1.69
N ASP A 119 2.29 -18.85 1.10
CA ASP A 119 3.62 -18.31 1.36
C ASP A 119 4.15 -17.46 0.18
N LEU A 120 5.39 -17.00 0.30
CA LEU A 120 6.03 -16.18 -0.72
C LEU A 120 6.42 -16.97 -1.98
N TRP A 121 6.42 -18.30 -1.94
CA TRP A 121 6.58 -19.12 -3.15
C TRP A 121 5.30 -19.12 -4.00
N HIS A 122 4.13 -19.15 -3.35
CA HIS A 122 2.86 -18.90 -4.01
C HIS A 122 2.82 -17.47 -4.57
N PHE A 123 3.22 -16.48 -3.75
CA PHE A 123 3.30 -15.07 -4.19
C PHE A 123 4.19 -14.89 -5.42
N ARG A 124 5.35 -15.56 -5.45
CA ARG A 124 6.27 -15.57 -6.59
C ARG A 124 5.56 -16.00 -7.88
N SER A 125 4.81 -17.10 -7.86
CA SER A 125 4.06 -17.56 -9.04
C SER A 125 3.03 -16.52 -9.50
N LEU A 126 2.35 -15.87 -8.55
CA LEU A 126 1.38 -14.81 -8.85
C LEU A 126 2.05 -13.57 -9.47
N MET A 127 3.26 -13.19 -9.05
CA MET A 127 4.00 -12.10 -9.67
C MET A 127 4.38 -12.41 -11.14
N PHE A 128 4.48 -13.67 -11.53
CA PHE A 128 4.70 -14.05 -12.93
C PHE A 128 3.42 -14.12 -13.76
N THR A 129 2.30 -14.56 -13.17
CA THR A 129 1.04 -14.79 -13.91
C THR A 129 0.10 -13.61 -13.89
N ARG A 130 0.13 -12.79 -12.83
CA ARG A 130 -0.67 -11.57 -12.67
C ARG A 130 0.12 -10.30 -12.99
N GLN A 131 1.44 -10.34 -12.81
CA GLN A 131 2.39 -9.27 -13.14
C GLN A 131 1.87 -7.86 -12.77
N PRO A 132 1.65 -7.57 -11.47
CA PRO A 132 1.34 -6.21 -11.04
C PRO A 132 2.52 -5.27 -11.35
N ASP A 133 2.27 -3.96 -11.36
CA ASP A 133 3.31 -2.97 -11.62
C ASP A 133 4.38 -2.98 -10.53
N PHE A 134 3.95 -3.16 -9.27
CA PHE A 134 4.84 -3.23 -8.11
C PHE A 134 4.38 -4.31 -7.14
N MET A 135 5.29 -4.70 -6.26
CA MET A 135 4.93 -5.42 -5.04
C MET A 135 5.33 -4.65 -3.78
N ILE A 136 4.49 -4.70 -2.76
CA ILE A 136 4.73 -4.10 -1.44
C ILE A 136 4.93 -5.21 -0.42
N GLY A 137 6.05 -5.20 0.28
CA GLY A 137 6.31 -6.17 1.33
C GLY A 137 7.65 -5.96 2.02
N ASN A 138 8.16 -7.05 2.59
CA ASN A 138 9.38 -7.04 3.38
C ASN A 138 10.63 -7.45 2.56
N SER A 139 11.80 -7.54 3.20
CA SER A 139 13.07 -7.83 2.51
C SER A 139 13.10 -9.17 1.76
N TYR A 140 12.25 -10.15 2.09
CA TYR A 140 12.20 -11.42 1.36
C TYR A 140 11.72 -11.23 -0.09
N GLY A 141 10.89 -10.21 -0.35
CA GLY A 141 10.39 -9.90 -1.70
C GLY A 141 11.51 -9.62 -2.70
N LYS A 142 12.72 -9.25 -2.27
CA LYS A 142 13.85 -8.96 -3.16
C LYS A 142 14.21 -10.16 -4.05
N PHE A 143 13.99 -11.38 -3.56
CA PHE A 143 14.24 -12.59 -4.33
C PHE A 143 13.23 -12.77 -5.45
N ILE A 144 11.98 -12.37 -5.22
CA ILE A 144 10.92 -12.40 -6.24
C ILE A 144 11.16 -11.31 -7.29
N GLN A 145 11.63 -10.14 -6.90
CA GLN A 145 12.02 -9.09 -7.86
C GLN A 145 13.15 -9.60 -8.75
N ARG A 146 14.19 -10.21 -8.15
CA ARG A 146 15.29 -10.84 -8.89
C ARG A 146 14.78 -11.92 -9.84
N ASP A 147 13.88 -12.78 -9.39
CA ASP A 147 13.34 -13.87 -10.21
C ASP A 147 12.52 -13.36 -11.40
N THR A 148 11.66 -12.36 -11.18
CA THR A 148 10.85 -11.75 -12.24
C THR A 148 11.72 -11.01 -13.26
N LEU A 149 12.74 -10.27 -12.80
CA LEU A 149 13.77 -9.68 -13.66
C LEU A 149 14.54 -10.72 -14.47
N ALA A 150 14.84 -11.89 -13.91
CA ALA A 150 15.55 -12.96 -14.62
C ALA A 150 14.77 -13.52 -15.83
N LYS A 151 13.43 -13.38 -15.84
CA LYS A 151 12.60 -13.69 -17.02
C LYS A 151 12.75 -12.62 -18.11
N GLY A 152 13.06 -11.39 -17.73
CA GLY A 152 13.35 -10.25 -18.61
C GLY A 152 12.94 -8.94 -17.97
N LYS A 153 13.56 -7.83 -18.38
CA LYS A 153 13.26 -6.48 -17.86
C LYS A 153 11.77 -6.11 -17.94
N ALA A 154 11.11 -6.52 -19.03
CA ALA A 154 9.67 -6.29 -19.23
C ALA A 154 8.77 -7.08 -18.26
N PHE A 155 9.32 -8.03 -17.50
CA PHE A 155 8.61 -8.85 -16.52
C PHE A 155 8.96 -8.51 -15.08
N GLU A 156 9.92 -7.62 -14.84
CA GLU A 156 10.34 -7.26 -13.49
C GLU A 156 9.16 -6.63 -12.72
N VAL A 157 8.93 -7.13 -11.51
CA VAL A 157 8.00 -6.54 -10.54
C VAL A 157 8.83 -5.96 -9.39
N PRO A 158 9.07 -4.63 -9.35
CA PRO A 158 9.92 -4.02 -8.34
C PRO A 158 9.33 -4.09 -6.93
N LEU A 159 10.20 -4.26 -5.91
CA LEU A 159 9.82 -4.29 -4.51
C LEU A 159 9.84 -2.90 -3.86
N ILE A 160 8.67 -2.47 -3.36
CA ILE A 160 8.50 -1.38 -2.40
C ILE A 160 8.53 -1.98 -0.98
N ARG A 161 9.39 -1.41 -0.12
CA ARG A 161 9.66 -1.95 1.23
C ARG A 161 8.79 -1.29 2.29
N LEU A 162 7.64 -1.90 2.57
CA LEU A 162 6.78 -1.56 3.71
C LEU A 162 6.35 -2.86 4.40
N GLY A 163 6.57 -2.95 5.71
CA GLY A 163 6.28 -4.15 6.50
C GLY A 163 7.48 -4.58 7.32
N PHE A 164 7.55 -5.88 7.64
CA PHE A 164 8.60 -6.45 8.50
C PHE A 164 8.96 -7.88 8.04
N PRO A 165 10.24 -8.29 8.10
CA PRO A 165 11.42 -7.50 8.45
C PRO A 165 12.04 -6.74 7.27
N LEU A 166 12.63 -5.56 7.55
CA LEU A 166 13.39 -4.76 6.59
C LEU A 166 14.88 -4.80 6.94
N PHE A 167 15.57 -5.84 6.47
CA PHE A 167 16.98 -6.10 6.80
C PHE A 167 17.97 -5.46 5.83
N ASP A 168 17.54 -5.22 4.58
CA ASP A 168 18.45 -4.79 3.50
C ASP A 168 18.37 -3.30 3.18
N ARG A 169 17.79 -2.50 4.08
CA ARG A 169 17.80 -1.05 4.11
C ARG A 169 17.94 -0.59 5.56
N HIS A 170 18.70 0.48 5.79
CA HIS A 170 18.91 0.99 7.13
C HIS A 170 17.80 1.97 7.51
N HIS A 171 17.45 2.01 8.80
CA HIS A 171 16.61 3.05 9.42
C HIS A 171 15.15 3.15 8.96
N LEU A 172 14.66 2.29 8.06
CA LEU A 172 13.23 2.28 7.68
C LEU A 172 12.29 1.96 8.86
N HIS A 173 12.79 1.29 9.90
CA HIS A 173 12.02 1.06 11.15
C HIS A 173 11.68 2.37 11.91
N ARG A 174 12.26 3.51 11.54
CA ARG A 174 11.95 4.83 12.12
C ARG A 174 10.77 5.52 11.44
N GLN A 175 10.31 4.99 10.31
CA GLN A 175 9.21 5.58 9.54
C GLN A 175 7.86 5.29 10.19
N THR A 176 6.85 6.03 9.72
CA THR A 176 5.47 5.93 10.18
C THR A 176 4.60 5.35 9.06
N THR A 177 3.63 4.49 9.41
CA THR A 177 2.61 3.96 8.50
C THR A 177 1.18 4.20 8.98
N TRP A 178 0.98 4.73 10.18
CA TRP A 178 -0.34 5.06 10.73
C TRP A 178 -0.59 6.57 10.76
N GLY A 179 -1.86 6.95 10.89
CA GLY A 179 -2.27 8.34 10.93
C GLY A 179 -2.08 9.04 9.59
N TYR A 180 -2.33 10.35 9.57
CA TYR A 180 -2.12 11.17 8.38
C TYR A 180 -0.63 11.22 8.02
N GLU A 181 0.28 11.40 8.99
CA GLU A 181 1.73 11.32 8.80
C GLU A 181 2.17 10.02 8.09
N GLY A 182 1.70 8.87 8.54
CA GLY A 182 2.04 7.58 7.91
C GLY A 182 1.44 7.43 6.52
N ALA A 183 0.23 7.93 6.31
CA ALA A 183 -0.38 7.98 4.99
C ALA A 183 0.41 8.89 4.01
N MET A 184 0.92 10.05 4.47
CA MET A 184 1.79 10.92 3.67
C MET A 184 3.09 10.22 3.29
N ASN A 185 3.71 9.48 4.23
CA ASN A 185 4.90 8.67 3.96
C ASN A 185 4.63 7.59 2.90
N ILE A 186 3.49 6.90 3.00
CA ILE A 186 3.08 5.87 2.02
C ILE A 186 2.84 6.50 0.65
N VAL A 187 2.06 7.58 0.53
CA VAL A 187 1.80 8.27 -0.75
C VAL A 187 3.12 8.65 -1.44
N THR A 188 4.00 9.32 -0.68
CA THR A 188 5.32 9.75 -1.16
C THR A 188 6.17 8.57 -1.65
N THR A 189 6.15 7.46 -0.90
CA THR A 189 6.91 6.25 -1.25
C THR A 189 6.38 5.60 -2.53
N LEU A 190 5.05 5.49 -2.67
CA LEU A 190 4.42 4.86 -3.83
C LEU A 190 4.65 5.67 -5.11
N VAL A 191 4.38 6.98 -5.07
CA VAL A 191 4.51 7.81 -6.28
C VAL A 191 5.95 7.88 -6.75
N ASN A 192 6.92 8.03 -5.84
CA ASN A 192 8.32 8.07 -6.23
C ASN A 192 8.85 6.72 -6.74
N ALA A 193 8.31 5.58 -6.27
CA ALA A 193 8.64 4.28 -6.84
C ALA A 193 8.15 4.16 -8.31
N VAL A 194 6.97 4.72 -8.62
CA VAL A 194 6.46 4.82 -9.99
C VAL A 194 7.40 5.67 -10.84
N LEU A 195 7.77 6.85 -10.36
CA LEU A 195 8.62 7.78 -11.10
C LEU A 195 10.04 7.24 -11.30
N GLU A 196 10.64 6.62 -10.28
CA GLU A 196 11.97 5.99 -10.38
C GLU A 196 11.98 4.87 -11.43
N LYS A 197 10.92 4.05 -11.48
CA LYS A 197 10.79 3.00 -12.50
C LYS A 197 10.62 3.60 -13.91
N LEU A 198 9.82 4.65 -14.05
CA LEU A 198 9.60 5.33 -15.32
C LEU A 198 10.89 5.96 -15.86
N ASP A 199 11.65 6.64 -15.00
CA ASP A 199 12.96 7.19 -15.34
C ASP A 199 13.93 6.10 -15.77
N SER A 200 13.99 4.98 -15.05
CA SER A 200 14.80 3.83 -15.44
C SER A 200 14.42 3.31 -16.83
N ASP A 201 13.13 3.19 -17.14
CA ASP A 201 12.63 2.69 -18.44
C ASP A 201 12.90 3.67 -19.58
N THR A 202 12.94 4.96 -19.29
CA THR A 202 13.16 6.04 -20.27
C THR A 202 14.62 6.51 -20.32
N SER A 203 15.54 5.93 -19.54
CA SER A 203 16.93 6.39 -19.46
C SER A 203 17.86 5.98 -20.63
N GLN A 204 17.37 5.27 -21.66
CA GLN A 204 18.24 4.80 -22.74
C GLN A 204 18.44 5.87 -23.82
N LEU A 205 19.64 6.47 -23.83
CA LEU A 205 20.05 7.49 -24.80
C LEU A 205 19.81 7.06 -26.25
N GLY A 206 19.12 7.92 -27.00
CA GLY A 206 18.76 7.71 -28.40
C GLY A 206 17.75 6.59 -28.65
N LYS A 207 17.06 6.10 -27.60
CA LYS A 207 16.05 5.03 -27.73
C LYS A 207 14.77 5.29 -26.98
N THR A 208 14.82 5.55 -25.68
CA THR A 208 13.63 5.76 -24.83
C THR A 208 13.65 7.11 -24.09
N ASP A 209 14.76 7.85 -24.22
CA ASP A 209 15.01 9.15 -23.59
C ASP A 209 14.19 10.30 -24.15
N TYR A 210 13.42 10.08 -25.21
CA TYR A 210 12.40 11.03 -25.67
C TYR A 210 11.28 11.28 -24.64
N SER A 211 11.14 10.41 -23.64
CA SER A 211 10.17 10.53 -22.52
C SER A 211 10.87 10.61 -21.15
N PHE A 212 12.17 10.92 -21.13
CA PHE A 212 12.94 11.17 -19.92
C PHE A 212 12.78 12.63 -19.50
N ASP A 213 11.57 12.96 -19.06
CA ASP A 213 11.12 14.34 -18.84
C ASP A 213 11.73 14.95 -17.57
N LEU A 214 12.02 16.26 -17.62
CA LEU A 214 12.56 17.00 -16.49
C LEU A 214 11.52 17.25 -15.37
N VAL A 215 10.25 17.41 -15.73
CA VAL A 215 9.14 17.69 -14.81
C VAL A 215 8.10 16.61 -15.00
N ARG A 216 7.61 16.05 -13.89
CA ARG A 216 6.61 14.98 -13.86
C ARG A 216 5.50 15.32 -12.88
#